data_AF-A0A3A0BPG9-F1
#
_entry.id   AF-A0A3A0BPG9-F1
#
_cell.length_a   1.000
_cell.length_b   1.000
_cell.length_c   1.000
_cell.angle_alpha   90.00
_cell.angle_beta   90.00
_cell.angle_gamma   90.00
#
_symmetry.space_group_name_H-M   'P 1'
#
loop_
_entity.id
_entity.type
_entity.pdbx_description
1 polymer ?
#
loop_
_entity_poly.entity_id
_entity_poly.type
_entity_poly.pdbx_seq_one_letter_code
_entity_poly.pdbx_strand_id
1 'polypeptide(L)'
;MLAFARRQPWMDREMKSGKWEKIPGRTLSEMTLGVIGVGNIGKAVTRRAKAFGMKVLGTDIIDVDHVFVNETGIEIANLQSLLSNSDFVSVNCDLNPASHHLINADTLALMKPTAVLINTARGPIVEEKALVAALASGQVGGAALDVFEFEPLPLDSPLLKMDNVLLAPHNSNSSPAAWERVHWSTIKNLVEGLGMRVKK
;
A
#
# COMPACT_ATOMS: atom_id res chain seq x y z
N MET A 1 -3.59 -6.26 2.43
CA MET A 1 -2.93 -7.35 3.21
C MET A 1 -3.89 -8.47 3.60
N LEU A 2 -4.82 -8.28 4.55
CA LEU A 2 -5.72 -9.35 5.03
C LEU A 2 -6.50 -10.05 3.90
N ALA A 3 -7.07 -9.29 2.96
CA ALA A 3 -7.80 -9.84 1.82
C ALA A 3 -6.94 -10.84 1.01
N PHE A 4 -5.66 -10.53 0.79
CA PHE A 4 -4.72 -11.42 0.09
C PHE A 4 -4.27 -12.58 0.98
N ALA A 5 -3.82 -12.31 2.20
CA ALA A 5 -3.32 -13.36 3.12
C ALA A 5 -4.38 -14.44 3.39
N ARG A 6 -5.65 -14.03 3.49
CA ARG A 6 -6.79 -14.92 3.70
C ARG A 6 -7.52 -15.31 2.42
N ARG A 7 -7.14 -14.75 1.27
CA ARG A 7 -7.82 -14.97 -0.03
C ARG A 7 -9.32 -14.68 0.01
N GLN A 8 -9.76 -13.74 0.85
CA GLN A 8 -11.18 -13.57 1.20
C GLN A 8 -12.08 -13.29 -0.01
N PRO A 9 -11.78 -12.35 -0.93
CA PRO A 9 -12.66 -12.09 -2.09
C PRO A 9 -12.81 -13.31 -3.01
N TRP A 10 -11.73 -14.07 -3.20
CA TRP A 10 -11.75 -15.27 -4.03
C TRP A 10 -12.53 -16.41 -3.37
N MET A 11 -12.29 -16.68 -2.08
CA MET A 11 -13.05 -17.71 -1.36
C MET A 11 -14.54 -17.36 -1.28
N ASP A 12 -14.89 -16.09 -1.09
CA ASP A 12 -16.29 -15.62 -1.09
C ASP A 12 -16.97 -15.92 -2.44
N ARG A 13 -16.30 -15.62 -3.56
CA ARG A 13 -16.80 -15.92 -4.91
C ARG A 13 -17.04 -17.42 -5.10
N GLU A 14 -16.09 -18.27 -4.72
CA GLU A 14 -16.22 -19.72 -4.87
C GLU A 14 -17.33 -20.29 -3.99
N MET A 15 -17.41 -19.89 -2.73
CA MET A 15 -18.47 -20.31 -1.81
C MET A 15 -19.87 -19.94 -2.32
N LYS A 16 -20.03 -18.73 -2.86
CA LYS A 16 -21.30 -18.27 -3.47
C LYS A 16 -21.66 -19.02 -4.75
N SER A 17 -20.68 -19.58 -5.45
CA SER A 17 -20.90 -20.48 -6.59
C SER A 17 -21.27 -21.92 -6.19
N GLY A 18 -21.34 -22.22 -4.89
CA GLY A 18 -21.67 -23.54 -4.36
C GLY A 18 -20.47 -24.48 -4.19
N LYS A 19 -19.24 -23.99 -4.39
CA LYS A 19 -18.03 -24.79 -4.18
C LYS A 19 -17.59 -24.70 -2.72
N TRP A 20 -17.55 -25.85 -2.06
CA TRP A 20 -17.12 -25.99 -0.66
C TRP A 20 -15.72 -26.59 -0.57
N GLU A 21 -14.70 -25.78 -0.88
CA GLU A 21 -13.30 -26.19 -0.81
C GLU A 21 -12.55 -25.43 0.28
N LYS A 22 -11.85 -26.17 1.14
CA LYS A 22 -11.03 -25.58 2.22
C LYS A 22 -9.63 -25.31 1.70
N ILE A 23 -9.43 -24.11 1.16
CA ILE A 23 -8.13 -23.68 0.63
C ILE A 23 -7.27 -23.08 1.75
N PRO A 24 -6.01 -23.52 1.95
CA PRO A 24 -5.11 -22.92 2.92
C PRO A 24 -4.84 -21.44 2.63
N GLY A 25 -4.92 -20.61 3.67
CA GLY A 25 -4.43 -19.23 3.67
C GLY A 25 -3.15 -19.10 4.49
N ARG A 26 -2.66 -17.87 4.65
CA ARG A 26 -1.52 -17.55 5.52
C ARG A 26 -1.95 -16.58 6.62
N THR A 27 -1.26 -16.60 7.74
CA THR A 27 -1.45 -15.62 8.82
C THR A 27 -0.49 -14.46 8.61
N LEU A 28 -0.89 -13.22 8.93
CA LEU A 28 0.01 -12.07 8.79
C LEU A 28 1.27 -12.21 9.66
N SER A 29 1.17 -12.84 10.84
CA SER A 29 2.32 -13.10 11.72
C SER A 29 3.42 -13.98 11.09
N GLU A 30 3.10 -14.72 10.03
CA GLU A 30 4.04 -15.56 9.28
C GLU A 30 4.68 -14.80 8.09
N MET A 31 4.42 -13.49 7.99
CA MET A 31 4.78 -12.67 6.84
C MET A 31 5.60 -11.44 7.22
N THR A 32 6.38 -10.98 6.25
CA THR A 32 7.15 -9.74 6.33
C THR A 32 6.46 -8.62 5.55
N LEU A 33 6.28 -7.47 6.19
CA LEU A 33 5.83 -6.23 5.55
C LEU A 33 7.02 -5.31 5.29
N GLY A 34 7.22 -4.91 4.04
CA GLY A 34 8.08 -3.81 3.66
C GLY A 34 7.30 -2.51 3.59
N VAL A 35 7.77 -1.46 4.24
CA VAL A 35 7.17 -0.12 4.26
C VAL A 35 8.12 0.86 3.56
N ILE A 36 7.71 1.38 2.41
CA ILE A 36 8.42 2.42 1.67
C ILE A 36 7.85 3.78 2.08
N GLY A 37 8.66 4.61 2.73
CA GLY A 37 8.23 5.84 3.38
C GLY A 37 7.70 5.58 4.79
N VAL A 38 8.50 5.93 5.79
CA VAL A 38 8.22 5.80 7.23
C VAL A 38 7.81 7.16 7.82
N GLY A 39 7.03 7.91 7.05
CA GLY A 39 6.34 9.14 7.49
C GLY A 39 5.11 8.85 8.36
N ASN A 40 4.18 9.80 8.47
CA ASN A 40 3.00 9.66 9.32
C ASN A 40 2.15 8.41 8.99
N ILE A 41 1.92 8.16 7.70
CA ILE A 41 1.13 7.00 7.24
C ILE A 41 1.93 5.71 7.43
N GLY A 42 3.19 5.68 6.98
CA GLY A 42 4.07 4.53 7.15
C GLY A 42 4.21 4.10 8.61
N LYS A 43 4.40 5.05 9.54
CA LYS A 43 4.43 4.78 10.99
C LYS A 43 3.13 4.15 11.49
N ALA A 44 1.98 4.67 11.05
CA ALA A 44 0.68 4.12 11.42
C ALA A 44 0.47 2.70 10.87
N VAL A 45 0.89 2.45 9.63
CA VAL A 45 0.87 1.12 9.00
C VAL A 45 1.75 0.14 9.77
N THR A 46 2.98 0.52 10.09
CA THR A 46 3.91 -0.30 10.88
C THR A 46 3.32 -0.69 12.23
N ARG A 47 2.76 0.24 13.00
CA ARG A 47 2.13 -0.07 14.30
C ARG A 47 1.03 -1.12 14.17
N ARG A 48 0.19 -1.02 13.14
CA ARG A 48 -0.87 -2.00 12.88
C ARG A 48 -0.30 -3.35 12.48
N ALA A 49 0.71 -3.39 11.62
CA ALA A 49 1.38 -4.62 11.22
C ALA A 49 2.04 -5.34 12.40
N LYS A 50 2.67 -4.59 13.32
CA LYS A 50 3.24 -5.15 14.56
C LYS A 50 2.17 -5.78 15.45
N ALA A 51 1.00 -5.16 15.56
CA ALA A 51 -0.13 -5.75 16.30
C ALA A 51 -0.64 -7.07 15.67
N PHE A 52 -0.44 -7.27 14.37
CA PHE A 52 -0.68 -8.55 13.70
C PHE A 52 0.48 -9.56 13.83
N GLY A 53 1.54 -9.22 14.57
CA GLY A 53 2.72 -10.08 14.76
C GLY A 53 3.65 -10.13 13.56
N MET A 54 3.53 -9.20 12.59
CA MET A 54 4.37 -9.21 11.39
C MET A 54 5.82 -8.82 11.70
N LYS A 55 6.77 -9.37 10.94
CA LYS A 55 8.09 -8.74 10.76
C LYS A 55 7.90 -7.50 9.88
N VAL A 56 8.55 -6.38 10.22
CA VAL A 56 8.43 -5.14 9.45
C VAL A 56 9.81 -4.62 9.06
N LEU A 57 10.01 -4.41 7.77
CA LEU A 57 11.16 -3.72 7.18
C LEU A 57 10.73 -2.31 6.77
N GLY A 58 11.57 -1.31 6.99
CA GLY A 58 11.34 0.07 6.59
C GLY A 58 12.43 0.60 5.68
N THR A 59 12.06 1.46 4.73
CA THR A 59 13.02 2.28 3.98
C THR A 59 12.49 3.69 3.84
N ASP A 60 13.34 4.68 4.09
CA ASP A 60 13.04 6.10 3.98
C ASP A 60 14.31 6.85 3.59
N ILE A 61 14.14 8.00 2.93
CA ILE A 61 15.24 8.92 2.60
C ILE A 61 15.64 9.78 3.81
N ILE A 62 14.74 9.92 4.79
CA ILE A 62 14.97 10.60 6.06
C ILE A 62 15.21 9.54 7.14
N ASP A 63 16.16 9.81 8.05
CA ASP A 63 16.42 8.95 9.18
C ASP A 63 15.15 8.69 10.01
N VAL A 64 14.89 7.42 10.26
CA VAL A 64 13.75 7.01 11.08
C VAL A 64 14.11 7.19 12.55
N ASP A 65 13.29 7.94 13.26
CA ASP A 65 13.46 8.23 14.69
C ASP A 65 13.69 6.96 15.53
N HIS A 66 14.81 6.93 16.26
CA HIS A 66 15.20 5.87 17.17
C HIS A 66 14.11 5.50 18.19
N VAL A 67 13.30 6.45 18.65
CA VAL A 67 12.18 6.17 19.57
C VAL A 67 11.17 5.27 18.89
N PHE A 68 10.83 5.57 17.63
CA PHE A 68 9.91 4.77 16.83
C PHE A 68 10.49 3.39 16.48
N VAL A 69 11.79 3.32 16.19
CA VAL A 69 12.50 2.05 15.96
C VAL A 69 12.41 1.17 17.21
N ASN A 70 12.69 1.71 18.39
CA ASN A 70 12.61 0.96 19.65
C ASN A 70 11.17 0.55 20.00
N GLU A 71 10.19 1.42 19.75
CA GLU A 71 8.77 1.15 19.98
C GLU A 71 8.28 -0.03 19.13
N THR A 72 8.66 -0.07 17.85
CA THR A 72 8.06 -0.98 16.87
C THR A 72 8.96 -2.16 16.50
N GLY A 73 10.27 -2.09 16.78
CA GLY A 73 11.26 -3.05 16.28
C GLY A 73 11.24 -3.15 14.76
N ILE A 74 10.95 -2.05 14.06
CA ILE A 74 11.09 -1.98 12.60
C ILE A 74 12.58 -2.07 12.24
N GLU A 75 12.93 -2.91 11.27
CA GLU A 75 14.30 -3.02 10.76
C GLU A 75 14.45 -2.09 9.55
N ILE A 76 15.35 -1.11 9.64
CA ILE A 76 15.63 -0.21 8.52
C ILE A 76 16.57 -0.92 7.53
N ALA A 77 16.18 -0.93 6.26
CA ALA A 77 16.90 -1.58 5.18
C ALA A 77 16.91 -0.70 3.92
N ASN A 78 17.84 -0.99 3.00
CA ASN A 78 17.77 -0.40 1.66
C ASN A 78 16.61 -1.01 0.86
N LEU A 79 16.22 -0.33 -0.22
CA LEU A 79 15.08 -0.73 -1.05
C LEU A 79 15.20 -2.17 -1.58
N GLN A 80 16.39 -2.57 -2.06
CA GLN A 80 16.61 -3.92 -2.59
C GLN A 80 16.36 -5.00 -1.51
N SER A 81 16.97 -4.85 -0.34
CA SER A 81 16.78 -5.78 0.78
C SER A 81 15.34 -5.81 1.25
N LEU A 82 14.64 -4.67 1.26
CA LEU A 82 13.22 -4.60 1.60
C LEU A 82 12.38 -5.40 0.60
N LEU A 83 12.55 -5.16 -0.71
CA LEU A 83 11.76 -5.80 -1.76
C LEU A 83 11.96 -7.32 -1.78
N SER A 84 13.20 -7.79 -1.68
CA SER A 84 13.50 -9.23 -1.73
C SER A 84 13.07 -10.01 -0.49
N ASN A 85 12.91 -9.35 0.66
CA ASN A 85 12.54 -10.02 1.91
C ASN A 85 11.07 -9.87 2.30
N SER A 86 10.29 -9.06 1.58
CA SER A 86 8.89 -8.76 1.93
C SER A 86 7.89 -9.69 1.23
N ASP A 87 6.85 -10.12 1.96
CA ASP A 87 5.66 -10.77 1.40
C ASP A 87 4.60 -9.72 1.00
N PHE A 88 4.58 -8.57 1.70
CA PHE A 88 3.78 -7.41 1.34
C PHE A 88 4.68 -6.18 1.26
N VAL A 89 4.50 -5.34 0.23
CA VAL A 89 5.20 -4.05 0.12
C VAL A 89 4.16 -2.94 0.09
N SER A 90 4.22 -2.01 1.05
CA SER A 90 3.30 -0.88 1.15
C SER A 90 4.03 0.42 0.82
N VAL A 91 3.57 1.10 -0.22
CA VAL A 91 4.08 2.40 -0.67
C VAL A 91 3.35 3.51 0.09
N ASN A 92 4.11 4.33 0.82
CA ASN A 92 3.62 5.40 1.70
C ASN A 92 4.44 6.69 1.57
N CYS A 93 5.35 6.79 0.58
CA CYS A 93 6.12 7.98 0.30
C CYS A 93 5.36 8.97 -0.61
N ASP A 94 5.75 10.23 -0.58
CA ASP A 94 5.19 11.26 -1.47
C ASP A 94 5.71 11.09 -2.90
N LEU A 95 4.92 11.51 -3.89
CA LEU A 95 5.37 11.60 -5.29
C LEU A 95 6.23 12.83 -5.50
N ASN A 96 7.47 12.62 -5.96
CA ASN A 96 8.44 13.65 -6.32
C ASN A 96 9.42 13.05 -7.37
N PRO A 97 10.37 13.81 -7.93
CA PRO A 97 11.29 13.29 -8.95
C PRO A 97 12.10 12.06 -8.52
N ALA A 98 12.40 11.89 -7.22
CA ALA A 98 13.16 10.75 -6.72
C ALA A 98 12.28 9.50 -6.47
N SER A 99 10.97 9.67 -6.29
CA SER A 99 10.03 8.55 -6.10
C SER A 99 9.21 8.21 -7.35
N HIS A 100 9.30 9.01 -8.41
CA HIS A 100 8.68 8.72 -9.70
C HIS A 100 9.24 7.41 -10.27
N HIS A 101 8.36 6.46 -10.55
CA HIS A 101 8.71 5.09 -10.99
C HIS A 101 9.77 4.42 -10.10
N LEU A 102 9.72 4.71 -8.79
CA LEU A 102 10.51 4.01 -7.80
C LEU A 102 10.25 2.51 -7.85
N ILE A 103 9.00 2.12 -8.14
CA ILE A 103 8.63 0.74 -8.46
C ILE A 103 8.47 0.62 -9.98
N ASN A 104 9.49 0.07 -10.62
CA ASN A 104 9.62 -0.18 -12.05
C ASN A 104 9.94 -1.67 -12.32
N ALA A 105 10.17 -2.04 -13.58
CA ALA A 105 10.48 -3.42 -13.98
C ALA A 105 11.63 -4.06 -13.16
N ASP A 106 12.73 -3.34 -12.93
CA ASP A 106 13.89 -3.86 -12.21
C ASP A 106 13.57 -4.10 -10.73
N THR A 107 12.90 -3.15 -10.09
CA THR A 107 12.53 -3.29 -8.67
C THR A 107 11.43 -4.31 -8.45
N LEU A 108 10.47 -4.43 -9.36
CA LEU A 108 9.47 -5.51 -9.35
C LEU A 108 10.14 -6.89 -9.45
N ALA A 109 11.24 -6.98 -10.20
CA ALA A 109 12.01 -8.22 -10.31
C ALA A 109 12.73 -8.64 -9.02
N LEU A 110 12.93 -7.72 -8.10
CA LEU A 110 13.51 -8.02 -6.79
C LEU A 110 12.49 -8.62 -5.82
N MET A 111 11.19 -8.46 -6.08
CA MET A 111 10.13 -8.95 -5.21
C MET A 111 9.99 -10.47 -5.29
N LYS A 112 9.45 -11.08 -4.23
CA LYS A 112 9.11 -12.50 -4.26
C LYS A 112 7.97 -12.72 -5.27
N PRO A 113 7.94 -13.86 -6.01
CA PRO A 113 6.83 -14.21 -6.89
C PRO A 113 5.46 -14.29 -6.19
N THR A 114 5.46 -14.49 -4.86
CA THR A 114 4.24 -14.51 -4.04
C THR A 114 3.94 -13.17 -3.36
N ALA A 115 4.79 -12.16 -3.54
CA ALA A 115 4.64 -10.88 -2.88
C ALA A 115 3.46 -10.09 -3.45
N VAL A 116 2.90 -9.20 -2.63
CA VAL A 116 1.83 -8.30 -3.03
C VAL A 116 2.25 -6.85 -2.84
N LEU A 117 2.19 -6.07 -3.92
CA LEU A 117 2.41 -4.63 -3.89
C LEU A 117 1.13 -3.90 -3.48
N ILE A 118 1.22 -2.94 -2.56
CA ILE A 118 0.11 -2.13 -2.08
C ILE A 118 0.46 -0.66 -2.29
N ASN A 119 -0.31 0.02 -3.13
CA ASN A 119 -0.14 1.46 -3.37
C ASN A 119 -1.42 2.22 -3.02
N THR A 120 -1.33 3.01 -1.95
CA THR A 120 -2.33 4.00 -1.55
C THR A 120 -1.71 5.39 -1.43
N ALA A 121 -0.54 5.60 -2.05
CA ALA A 121 0.18 6.85 -2.05
C ALA A 121 -0.17 7.64 -3.31
N ARG A 122 0.57 7.45 -4.41
CA ARG A 122 0.30 8.05 -5.72
C ARG A 122 0.62 7.06 -6.83
N GLY A 123 -0.17 7.08 -7.91
CA GLY A 123 -0.01 6.16 -9.05
C GLY A 123 1.40 6.18 -9.65
N PRO A 124 1.93 7.34 -10.09
CA PRO A 124 3.25 7.44 -10.75
C PRO A 124 4.47 7.07 -9.91
N ILE A 125 4.31 6.67 -8.65
CA ILE A 125 5.39 6.02 -7.89
C ILE A 125 5.67 4.61 -8.45
N VAL A 126 4.64 4.01 -9.05
CA VAL A 126 4.70 2.71 -9.72
C VAL A 126 4.56 2.93 -11.22
N GLU A 127 5.49 2.39 -12.00
CA GLU A 127 5.36 2.30 -13.45
C GLU A 127 4.28 1.25 -13.78
N GLU A 128 3.06 1.70 -14.13
CA GLU A 128 1.89 0.85 -14.22
C GLU A 128 2.05 -0.21 -15.32
N LYS A 129 2.68 0.17 -16.44
CA LYS A 129 2.99 -0.76 -17.52
C LYS A 129 3.90 -1.92 -17.06
N ALA A 130 4.92 -1.63 -16.26
CA ALA A 130 5.80 -2.65 -15.71
C ALA A 130 5.07 -3.52 -14.69
N LEU A 131 4.23 -2.93 -13.85
CA LEU A 131 3.40 -3.66 -12.89
C LEU A 131 2.45 -4.63 -13.61
N VAL A 132 1.74 -4.18 -14.64
CA VAL A 132 0.85 -5.01 -15.47
C VAL A 132 1.61 -6.20 -16.07
N ALA A 133 2.80 -5.97 -16.62
CA ALA A 133 3.62 -7.04 -17.17
C ALA A 133 4.05 -8.05 -16.09
N ALA A 134 4.50 -7.58 -14.92
CA ALA A 134 4.93 -8.41 -13.82
C ALA A 134 3.78 -9.24 -13.19
N LEU A 135 2.58 -8.66 -13.12
CA LEU A 135 1.38 -9.37 -12.66
C LEU A 135 0.92 -10.43 -13.66
N ALA A 136 0.94 -10.12 -14.95
CA ALA A 136 0.55 -11.04 -16.01
C ALA A 136 1.50 -12.23 -16.15
N SER A 137 2.80 -12.02 -15.92
CA SER A 137 3.82 -13.08 -15.96
C SER A 137 3.91 -13.89 -14.66
N GLY A 138 3.26 -13.46 -13.58
CA GLY A 138 3.38 -14.06 -12.25
C GLY A 138 4.70 -13.75 -11.53
N GLN A 139 5.44 -12.74 -12.01
CA GLN A 139 6.64 -12.25 -11.33
C GLN A 139 6.33 -11.59 -9.98
N VAL A 140 5.13 -11.03 -9.84
CA VAL A 140 4.57 -10.58 -8.56
C VAL A 140 3.21 -11.22 -8.35
N GLY A 141 2.95 -11.67 -7.12
CA GLY A 141 1.78 -12.49 -6.79
C GLY A 141 0.46 -11.73 -6.79
N GLY A 142 0.49 -10.40 -6.63
CA GLY A 142 -0.67 -9.56 -6.79
C GLY A 142 -0.42 -8.09 -6.47
N ALA A 143 -1.46 -7.26 -6.66
CA ALA A 143 -1.43 -5.85 -6.31
C ALA A 143 -2.73 -5.38 -5.65
N ALA A 144 -2.65 -4.42 -4.73
CA ALA A 144 -3.79 -3.67 -4.23
C ALA A 144 -3.56 -2.17 -4.47
N LEU A 145 -4.39 -1.55 -5.30
CA LEU A 145 -4.20 -0.18 -5.77
C LEU A 145 -5.43 0.66 -5.43
N ASP A 146 -5.20 1.81 -4.80
CA ASP A 146 -6.20 2.87 -4.63
C ASP A 146 -5.90 4.07 -5.55
N VAL A 147 -4.74 4.09 -6.21
CA VAL A 147 -4.24 5.21 -7.01
C VAL A 147 -3.61 4.70 -8.30
N PHE A 148 -3.67 5.49 -9.36
CA PHE A 148 -3.32 5.08 -10.73
C PHE A 148 -2.47 6.13 -11.45
N GLU A 149 -1.69 5.73 -12.47
CA GLU A 149 -0.92 6.72 -13.24
C GLU A 149 -1.84 7.72 -13.96
N PHE A 150 -2.98 7.23 -14.42
CA PHE A 150 -4.04 8.01 -15.04
C PHE A 150 -5.32 7.86 -14.23
N GLU A 151 -5.85 8.98 -13.74
CA GLU A 151 -7.08 9.03 -12.96
C GLU A 151 -8.11 9.93 -13.66
N PRO A 152 -9.33 9.42 -13.96
CA PRO A 152 -9.84 8.08 -13.69
C PRO A 152 -9.13 6.96 -14.45
N LEU A 153 -9.11 5.74 -13.88
CA LEU A 153 -8.52 4.56 -14.51
C LEU A 153 -9.22 4.29 -15.87
N PRO A 154 -8.46 4.20 -16.99
CA PRO A 154 -9.04 3.90 -18.29
C PRO A 154 -9.83 2.58 -18.32
N LEU A 155 -10.98 2.58 -19.00
CA LEU A 155 -11.88 1.42 -19.05
C LEU A 155 -11.29 0.21 -19.78
N ASP A 156 -10.26 0.42 -20.60
CA ASP A 156 -9.51 -0.61 -21.30
C ASP A 156 -8.25 -1.06 -20.52
N SER A 157 -8.01 -0.52 -19.32
CA SER A 157 -6.87 -0.90 -18.48
C SER A 157 -6.87 -2.41 -18.21
N PRO A 158 -5.74 -3.12 -18.45
CA PRO A 158 -5.61 -4.53 -18.13
C PRO A 158 -5.87 -4.87 -16.66
N LEU A 159 -5.57 -3.93 -15.74
CA LEU A 159 -5.76 -4.10 -14.30
C LEU A 159 -7.21 -4.46 -13.93
N LEU A 160 -8.20 -3.96 -14.70
CA LEU A 160 -9.62 -4.24 -14.49
C LEU A 160 -10.00 -5.71 -14.70
N LYS A 161 -9.17 -6.49 -15.41
CA LYS A 161 -9.43 -7.88 -15.79
C LYS A 161 -8.56 -8.88 -15.02
N MET A 162 -7.64 -8.41 -14.17
CA MET A 162 -6.68 -9.25 -13.48
C MET A 162 -7.24 -9.77 -12.16
N ASP A 163 -7.39 -11.09 -12.04
CA ASP A 163 -7.91 -11.71 -10.80
C ASP A 163 -6.97 -11.55 -9.60
N ASN A 164 -5.67 -11.28 -9.80
CA ASN A 164 -4.69 -11.03 -8.73
C ASN A 164 -4.53 -9.55 -8.36
N VAL A 165 -5.49 -8.70 -8.75
CA VAL A 165 -5.48 -7.26 -8.48
C VAL A 165 -6.75 -6.84 -7.72
N LEU A 166 -6.59 -6.02 -6.69
CA LEU A 166 -7.69 -5.35 -5.98
C LEU A 166 -7.61 -3.85 -6.24
N LEU A 167 -8.72 -3.24 -6.64
CA LEU A 167 -8.79 -1.84 -7.05
C LEU A 167 -9.76 -1.04 -6.18
N ALA A 168 -9.41 0.20 -5.88
CA ALA A 168 -10.28 1.19 -5.27
C ALA A 168 -10.09 2.56 -5.96
N PRO A 169 -11.14 3.41 -6.03
CA PRO A 169 -11.12 4.62 -6.84
C PRO A 169 -10.62 5.84 -6.04
N HIS A 170 -9.37 5.81 -5.57
CA HIS A 170 -8.73 6.90 -4.81
C HIS A 170 -9.56 7.37 -3.62
N ASN A 171 -9.94 6.41 -2.79
CA ASN A 171 -10.94 6.61 -1.73
C ASN A 171 -10.46 6.14 -0.35
N SER A 172 -9.16 5.86 -0.17
CA SER A 172 -8.61 5.40 1.12
C SER A 172 -8.82 6.37 2.29
N ASN A 173 -9.06 7.66 2.03
CA ASN A 173 -9.34 8.66 3.07
C ASN A 173 -10.84 8.80 3.41
N SER A 174 -11.73 8.00 2.82
CA SER A 174 -13.17 8.32 2.72
C SER A 174 -14.05 7.96 3.92
N SER A 175 -13.48 7.92 5.12
CA SER A 175 -14.29 7.69 6.32
C SER A 175 -14.99 8.99 6.76
N PRO A 176 -16.23 8.93 7.28
CA PRO A 176 -16.96 10.13 7.71
C PRO A 176 -16.15 11.04 8.64
N ALA A 177 -15.48 10.46 9.63
CA ALA A 177 -14.64 11.20 10.57
C ALA A 177 -13.38 11.81 9.92
N ALA A 178 -12.82 11.16 8.89
CA ALA A 178 -11.68 11.73 8.16
C ALA A 178 -12.12 12.89 7.27
N TRP A 179 -13.24 12.76 6.56
CA TRP A 179 -13.82 13.85 5.78
C TRP A 179 -14.14 15.06 6.64
N GLU A 180 -14.76 14.86 7.80
CA GLU A 180 -15.02 15.95 8.73
C GLU A 180 -13.74 16.67 9.15
N ARG A 181 -12.67 15.92 9.50
CA ARG A 181 -11.37 16.53 9.81
C ARG A 181 -10.77 17.30 8.65
N VAL A 182 -10.88 16.77 7.43
CA VAL A 182 -10.39 17.46 6.22
C VAL A 182 -11.18 18.75 6.01
N HIS A 183 -12.51 18.71 6.06
CA HIS A 183 -13.35 19.90 5.91
C HIS A 183 -13.00 20.97 6.95
N TRP A 184 -12.88 20.60 8.22
CA TRP A 184 -12.49 21.55 9.27
C TRP A 184 -11.08 22.10 9.06
N SER A 185 -10.13 21.27 8.64
CA SER A 185 -8.77 21.71 8.33
C SER A 185 -8.75 22.70 7.16
N THR A 186 -9.49 22.43 6.09
CA THR A 186 -9.64 23.32 4.94
C THR A 186 -10.27 24.66 5.32
N ILE A 187 -11.36 24.64 6.09
CA ILE A 187 -12.01 25.87 6.58
C ILE A 187 -11.05 26.66 7.47
N LYS A 188 -10.34 25.98 8.38
CA LYS A 188 -9.35 26.62 9.25
C LYS A 188 -8.25 27.29 8.43
N ASN A 189 -7.66 26.60 7.46
CA ASN A 189 -6.62 27.14 6.60
C ASN A 189 -7.12 28.36 5.80
N LEU A 190 -8.37 28.32 5.31
CA LEU A 190 -8.99 29.44 4.61
C LEU A 190 -9.14 30.65 5.54
N VAL A 191 -9.71 30.46 6.73
CA VAL A 191 -9.94 31.53 7.71
C VAL A 191 -8.61 32.14 8.17
N GLU A 192 -7.59 31.32 8.43
CA GLU A 192 -6.23 31.78 8.76
C GLU A 192 -5.60 32.56 7.61
N GLY A 193 -5.72 32.08 6.37
CA GLY A 193 -5.23 32.78 5.18
C GLY A 193 -5.92 34.13 4.92
N LEU A 194 -7.18 34.27 5.33
CA LEU A 194 -7.93 35.53 5.27
C LEU A 194 -7.66 36.46 6.48
N GLY A 195 -6.78 36.08 7.42
CA GLY A 195 -6.49 36.86 8.62
C GLY A 195 -7.65 36.94 9.62
N MET A 196 -8.65 36.09 9.47
CA MET A 196 -9.82 36.01 10.34
C MET A 196 -9.54 35.07 11.52
N ARG A 197 -10.18 35.29 12.68
CA ARG A 197 -10.07 34.36 13.82
C ARG A 197 -11.18 33.32 13.75
N VAL A 198 -10.82 32.04 13.68
CA VAL A 198 -11.78 30.94 13.93
C VAL A 198 -12.15 31.01 15.43
N LYS A 199 -13.40 31.35 15.75
CA LYS A 199 -13.90 31.13 17.11
C LYS A 199 -14.02 29.61 17.30
N LYS A 200 -13.32 29.09 18.31
CA LYS A 200 -13.47 27.71 18.77
C LYS A 200 -14.89 27.40 19.17
#